data_AF-A0A0F9DKD8-F1
#
_entry.id   AF-A0A0F9DKD8-F1
#
_cell.length_a   1.000
_cell.length_b   1.000
_cell.length_c   1.000
_cell.angle_alpha   90.00
_cell.angle_beta   90.00
_cell.angle_gamma   90.00
#
_symmetry.space_group_name_H-M   'P 1'
#
loop_
_entity.id
_entity.type
_entity.pdbx_description
1 polymer ?
#
loop_
_entity_poly.entity_id
_entity_poly.type
_entity_poly.pdbx_seq_one_letter_code
_entity_poly.pdbx_strand_id
1 'polypeptide(L)'
;MLDDYLEKCAVIGAGGKMGSGIALLLLQEMARVELERSGRIAGGARLFLLDTNDDALAGLQPYLRAQLVRSAEKSIVLLRQYYHGREDLVENHEMITDFVNGALSIVRLVTDIEKVHKAKLVFEAIVEDLDVKAKVFSALRGI
;
A
#
# COMPACT_ATOMS: atom_id res chain seq x y z
N MET A 1 -18.05 -6.04 3.06
CA MET A 1 -17.06 -7.11 2.74
C MET A 1 -15.67 -6.63 3.13
N LEU A 2 -14.65 -7.51 3.17
CA LEU A 2 -13.26 -7.13 3.49
C LEU A 2 -12.77 -5.95 2.65
N ASP A 3 -13.17 -5.92 1.37
CA ASP A 3 -12.80 -4.89 0.41
C ASP A 3 -13.20 -3.47 0.84
N ASP A 4 -14.27 -3.30 1.62
CA ASP A 4 -14.72 -1.98 2.09
C ASP A 4 -13.75 -1.38 3.14
N TYR A 5 -13.00 -2.24 3.82
CA TYR A 5 -11.96 -1.85 4.77
C TYR A 5 -10.64 -1.53 4.07
N LEU A 6 -10.39 -2.13 2.89
CA LEU A 6 -9.18 -1.92 2.09
C LEU A 6 -9.14 -0.57 1.35
N GLU A 7 -10.21 0.22 1.38
CA GLU A 7 -10.21 1.55 0.77
C GLU A 7 -9.25 2.53 1.45
N LYS A 8 -9.06 2.40 2.77
CA LYS A 8 -8.21 3.31 3.55
C LYS A 8 -7.53 2.55 4.68
N CYS A 9 -6.27 2.17 4.47
CA CYS A 9 -5.46 1.42 5.42
C CYS A 9 -4.29 2.26 5.92
N ALA A 10 -3.78 1.93 7.11
CA ALA A 10 -2.53 2.47 7.62
C ALA A 10 -1.61 1.38 8.14
N VAL A 11 -0.30 1.58 7.99
CA VAL A 11 0.74 0.78 8.64
C VAL A 11 1.64 1.72 9.43
N ILE A 12 1.79 1.47 10.73
CA ILE A 12 2.62 2.23 11.65
C ILE A 12 3.91 1.46 11.89
N GLY A 13 5.06 2.12 11.79
CA GLY A 13 6.37 1.45 11.75
C GLY A 13 6.68 0.88 10.35
N ALA A 14 6.20 1.57 9.31
CA ALA A 14 6.24 1.09 7.93
C ALA A 14 7.67 0.94 7.38
N GLY A 15 8.65 1.69 7.91
CA GLY A 15 10.06 1.58 7.52
C GLY A 15 10.75 0.34 8.10
N GLY A 16 10.15 -0.30 9.11
CA GLY A 16 10.65 -1.54 9.69
C GLY A 16 10.48 -2.75 8.78
N LYS A 17 11.21 -3.84 9.07
CA LYS A 17 11.14 -5.10 8.30
C LYS A 17 9.72 -5.69 8.25
N MET A 18 9.00 -5.68 9.38
CA MET A 18 7.64 -6.19 9.45
C MET A 18 6.65 -5.22 8.79
N GLY A 19 6.74 -3.93 9.11
CA GLY A 19 5.87 -2.90 8.53
C GLY A 19 5.98 -2.82 7.01
N SER A 20 7.19 -2.88 6.46
CA SER A 20 7.42 -2.88 5.00
C SER A 20 6.82 -4.11 4.30
N GLY A 21 6.86 -5.29 4.93
CA GLY A 21 6.22 -6.50 4.44
C GLY A 21 4.69 -6.40 4.44
N ILE A 22 4.10 -5.90 5.53
CA ILE A 22 2.65 -5.67 5.62
C ILE A 22 2.21 -4.62 4.59
N ALA A 23 2.96 -3.52 4.48
CA ALA A 23 2.72 -2.48 3.50
C ALA A 23 2.70 -3.02 2.07
N LEU A 24 3.66 -3.87 1.71
CA LEU A 24 3.71 -4.50 0.39
C LEU A 24 2.48 -5.36 0.10
N LEU A 25 2.07 -6.21 1.05
CA LEU A 25 0.93 -7.11 0.87
C LEU A 25 -0.38 -6.32 0.74
N LEU A 26 -0.59 -5.33 1.61
CA LEU A 26 -1.77 -4.46 1.51
C LEU A 26 -1.78 -3.70 0.19
N LEU A 27 -0.64 -3.16 -0.23
CA LEU A 27 -0.54 -2.42 -1.48
C LEU A 27 -0.87 -3.28 -2.70
N GLN A 28 -0.37 -4.52 -2.73
CA GLN A 28 -0.67 -5.48 -3.78
C GLN A 28 -2.16 -5.80 -3.84
N GLU A 29 -2.79 -6.10 -2.70
CA GLU A 29 -4.21 -6.41 -2.65
C GLU A 29 -5.09 -5.22 -2.99
N MET A 30 -4.79 -4.03 -2.46
CA MET A 30 -5.53 -2.80 -2.75
C MET A 30 -5.48 -2.46 -4.25
N ALA A 31 -4.28 -2.52 -4.86
CA ALA A 31 -4.09 -2.29 -6.29
C ALA A 31 -4.82 -3.34 -7.13
N ARG A 32 -4.74 -4.61 -6.76
CA ARG A 32 -5.42 -5.72 -7.44
C ARG A 32 -6.93 -5.55 -7.41
N VAL A 33 -7.52 -5.25 -6.25
CA VAL A 33 -8.96 -5.05 -6.09
C VAL A 33 -9.47 -3.87 -6.91
N GLU A 34 -8.74 -2.74 -6.92
CA GLU A 34 -9.14 -1.56 -7.71
C GLU A 34 -9.06 -1.85 -9.22
N LEU A 35 -7.99 -2.52 -9.64
CA LEU A 35 -7.78 -2.92 -11.03
C LEU A 35 -8.82 -3.94 -11.51
N GLU A 36 -9.10 -4.98 -10.71
CA GLU A 36 -10.09 -6.01 -11.03
C GLU A 36 -11.51 -5.42 -11.18
N ARG A 37 -11.86 -4.44 -10.34
CA ARG A 37 -13.18 -3.81 -10.37
C ARG A 37 -13.38 -2.81 -11.51
N SER A 38 -12.33 -2.08 -11.88
CA SER A 38 -12.47 -0.90 -12.76
C SER A 38 -11.60 -0.92 -14.03
N GLY A 39 -10.72 -1.91 -14.18
CA GLY A 39 -9.73 -1.98 -15.26
C GLY A 39 -8.62 -0.92 -15.15
N ARG A 40 -8.58 -0.17 -14.04
CA ARG A 40 -7.61 0.90 -13.76
C ARG A 40 -7.32 1.00 -12.26
N ILE A 41 -6.20 1.64 -11.91
CA ILE A 41 -5.90 2.04 -10.54
C ILE A 41 -5.89 3.56 -10.52
N ALA A 42 -7.00 4.17 -10.06
CA ALA A 42 -7.29 5.59 -10.19
C ALA A 42 -7.33 6.35 -8.85
N GLY A 43 -6.85 5.73 -7.77
CA GLY A 43 -6.72 6.36 -6.46
C GLY A 43 -7.99 6.33 -5.61
N GLY A 44 -8.86 5.35 -5.85
CA GLY A 44 -9.98 5.04 -4.96
C GLY A 44 -9.50 4.57 -3.58
N ALA A 45 -8.38 3.85 -3.54
CA ALA A 45 -7.78 3.37 -2.31
C ALA A 45 -6.63 4.28 -1.79
N ARG A 46 -6.37 4.27 -0.48
CA ARG A 46 -5.24 4.98 0.15
C ARG A 46 -4.56 4.14 1.22
N LEU A 47 -3.25 3.97 1.10
CA LEU A 47 -2.42 3.28 2.08
C LEU A 47 -1.47 4.29 2.73
N PHE A 48 -1.72 4.61 4.00
CA PHE A 48 -0.84 5.47 4.78
C PHE A 48 0.30 4.63 5.38
N LEU A 49 1.53 4.98 5.05
CA LEU A 49 2.73 4.34 5.57
C LEU A 49 3.39 5.32 6.51
N LEU A 50 3.24 5.07 7.80
CA LEU A 50 3.73 5.93 8.86
C LEU A 50 5.01 5.39 9.45
N ASP A 51 6.01 6.25 9.54
CA ASP A 51 7.21 6.03 10.35
C ASP A 51 7.72 7.38 10.85
N THR A 52 8.30 7.41 12.05
CA THR A 52 8.94 8.63 12.57
C THR A 52 10.30 8.89 11.92
N ASN A 53 10.89 7.87 11.29
CA ASN A 53 12.16 7.97 10.60
C ASN A 53 11.95 8.22 9.09
N ASP A 54 12.21 9.45 8.65
CA ASP A 54 12.05 9.86 7.25
C ASP A 54 13.00 9.10 6.30
N ASP A 55 14.23 8.80 6.75
CA ASP A 55 15.19 8.00 5.95
C ASP A 55 14.68 6.58 5.71
N ALA A 56 13.99 6.00 6.70
CA ALA A 56 13.38 4.68 6.56
C ALA A 56 12.22 4.69 5.55
N LEU A 57 11.44 5.78 5.51
CA LEU A 57 10.38 5.98 4.49
C LEU A 57 10.97 6.20 3.09
N ALA A 58 12.06 6.96 2.98
CA ALA A 58 12.78 7.15 1.73
C ALA A 58 13.30 5.82 1.16
N GLY A 59 13.78 4.90 2.01
CA GLY A 59 14.18 3.55 1.62
C GLY A 59 13.01 2.62 1.27
N LEU A 60 11.82 2.86 1.83
CA LEU A 60 10.64 2.03 1.64
C LEU A 60 10.07 2.13 0.22
N GLN A 61 10.03 3.32 -0.37
CA GLN A 61 9.47 3.52 -1.71
C GLN A 61 10.19 2.73 -2.82
N PRO A 62 11.53 2.77 -2.96
CA PRO A 62 12.24 1.94 -3.94
C PRO A 62 12.11 0.45 -3.64
N TYR A 63 12.04 0.04 -2.36
CA TYR A 63 11.75 -1.34 -1.98
C TYR A 63 10.39 -1.80 -2.51
N LEU A 64 9.32 -1.03 -2.24
CA LEU A 64 7.97 -1.36 -2.70
C LEU A 64 7.90 -1.45 -4.23
N ARG A 65 8.50 -0.48 -4.95
CA ARG A 65 8.57 -0.52 -6.41
C ARG A 65 9.23 -1.79 -6.92
N ALA A 66 10.39 -2.16 -6.39
CA ALA A 66 11.13 -3.34 -6.83
C ALA A 66 10.33 -4.64 -6.58
N GLN A 67 9.60 -4.71 -5.46
CA GLN A 67 8.76 -5.87 -5.15
C GLN A 67 7.49 -5.92 -5.99
N LEU A 68 6.87 -4.77 -6.29
CA LEU A 68 5.71 -4.68 -7.17
C LEU A 68 6.04 -5.13 -8.59
N VAL A 69 7.19 -4.72 -9.14
CA VAL A 69 7.66 -5.19 -10.46
C VAL A 69 7.76 -6.71 -10.48
N ARG A 70 8.47 -7.30 -9.51
CA ARG A 70 8.62 -8.76 -9.41
C ARG A 70 7.28 -9.49 -9.29
N SER A 71 6.32 -8.91 -8.56
CA SER A 71 4.99 -9.49 -8.39
C SER A 71 4.15 -9.38 -9.67
N ALA A 72 4.22 -8.24 -10.36
CA ALA A 72 3.55 -8.00 -11.62
C ALA A 72 4.07 -8.92 -12.74
N GLU A 73 5.39 -9.12 -12.82
CA GLU A 73 6.00 -10.08 -13.76
C GLU A 73 5.48 -11.51 -13.53
N LYS A 74 5.42 -11.95 -12.26
CA LYS A 74 4.91 -13.28 -11.90
C LYS A 74 3.40 -13.43 -12.17
N SER A 75 2.65 -12.34 -12.16
CA SER A 75 1.19 -12.31 -12.31
C SER A 75 0.72 -11.79 -13.67
N ILE A 76 1.61 -11.68 -14.65
CA ILE A 76 1.30 -11.06 -15.95
C ILE A 76 0.09 -11.65 -16.68
N VAL A 77 -0.13 -12.97 -16.55
CA VAL A 77 -1.30 -13.64 -17.14
C VAL A 77 -2.59 -13.09 -16.56
N LEU A 78 -2.64 -12.86 -15.24
CA LEU A 78 -3.80 -12.32 -14.55
C LEU A 78 -3.97 -10.82 -14.85
N LEU A 79 -2.88 -10.05 -14.90
CA LEU A 79 -2.94 -8.63 -15.28
C LEU A 79 -3.55 -8.43 -16.66
N ARG A 80 -3.22 -9.28 -17.64
CA ARG A 80 -3.87 -9.24 -18.97
C ARG A 80 -5.38 -9.43 -18.93
N GLN A 81 -5.89 -10.24 -18.00
CA GLN A 81 -7.32 -10.44 -17.83
C GLN A 81 -7.99 -9.19 -17.25
N TYR A 82 -7.36 -8.58 -16.24
CA TYR A 82 -7.90 -7.35 -15.66
C TYR A 82 -7.84 -6.16 -16.62
N TYR A 83 -6.80 -6.08 -17.46
CA TYR A 83 -6.63 -5.04 -18.46
C TYR A 83 -7.32 -5.32 -19.80
N HIS A 84 -8.16 -6.34 -19.93
CA HIS A 84 -8.76 -6.71 -21.22
C HIS A 84 -9.52 -5.57 -21.94
N GLY A 85 -10.02 -4.58 -21.20
CA GLY A 85 -10.71 -3.40 -21.75
C GLY A 85 -9.79 -2.19 -22.03
N ARG A 86 -8.48 -2.30 -21.85
CA ARG A 86 -7.49 -1.24 -22.08
C ARG A 86 -6.74 -1.48 -23.39
N GLU A 87 -7.31 -0.98 -24.50
CA GLU A 87 -6.70 -1.08 -25.83
C GLU A 87 -5.37 -0.32 -25.95
N ASP A 88 -5.11 0.62 -25.04
CA ASP A 88 -3.87 1.39 -24.96
C ASP A 88 -2.71 0.62 -24.30
N LEU A 89 -2.97 -0.53 -23.67
CA LEU A 89 -1.96 -1.38 -23.04
C LEU A 89 -1.89 -2.71 -23.80
N VAL A 90 -0.97 -2.81 -24.75
CA VAL A 90 -0.84 -3.98 -25.63
C VAL A 90 0.22 -4.93 -25.11
N GLU A 91 1.36 -4.38 -24.70
CA GLU A 91 2.52 -5.15 -24.31
C GLU A 91 2.57 -5.42 -22.80
N ASN A 92 3.16 -6.56 -22.43
CA ASN A 92 3.27 -6.95 -21.01
C ASN A 92 3.99 -5.90 -20.15
N HIS A 93 5.02 -5.26 -20.69
CA HIS A 93 5.80 -4.25 -19.97
C HIS A 93 5.00 -2.97 -19.72
N GLU A 94 4.04 -2.63 -20.58
CA GLU A 94 3.14 -1.48 -20.41
C GLU A 94 2.18 -1.76 -19.24
N MET A 95 1.57 -2.95 -19.21
CA MET A 95 0.69 -3.37 -18.12
C MET A 95 1.41 -3.45 -16.77
N ILE A 96 2.64 -3.98 -16.75
CA ILE A 96 3.47 -4.01 -15.53
C ILE A 96 3.77 -2.59 -15.06
N THR A 97 4.11 -1.68 -15.98
CA THR A 97 4.42 -0.30 -15.65
C THR A 97 3.19 0.45 -15.14
N ASP A 98 2.03 0.30 -15.79
CA ASP A 98 0.74 0.86 -15.37
C ASP A 98 0.36 0.35 -13.97
N PHE A 99 0.45 -0.97 -13.75
CA PHE A 99 0.16 -1.57 -12.44
C PHE A 99 1.07 -1.03 -11.34
N VAL A 100 2.38 -1.00 -11.56
CA VAL A 100 3.36 -0.54 -10.55
C VAL A 100 3.14 0.94 -10.23
N ASN A 101 2.95 1.78 -11.24
CA ASN A 101 2.73 3.21 -11.03
C ASN A 101 1.37 3.47 -10.36
N GLY A 102 0.33 2.76 -10.79
CA GLY A 102 -1.00 2.79 -10.18
C GLY A 102 -0.94 2.37 -8.71
N ALA A 103 -0.32 1.23 -8.40
CA ALA A 103 -0.14 0.77 -7.03
C ALA A 103 0.60 1.81 -6.18
N LEU A 104 1.75 2.32 -6.64
CA LEU A 104 2.48 3.36 -5.90
C LEU A 104 1.69 4.65 -5.71
N SER A 105 0.73 4.97 -6.59
CA SER A 105 -0.17 6.12 -6.42
C SER A 105 -1.13 6.00 -5.23
N ILE A 106 -1.36 4.79 -4.71
CA ILE A 106 -2.17 4.52 -3.50
C ILE A 106 -1.41 4.92 -2.23
N VAL A 107 -0.08 4.91 -2.27
CA VAL A 107 0.78 5.12 -1.08
C VAL A 107 0.80 6.59 -0.65
N ARG A 108 0.71 6.83 0.66
CA ARG A 108 0.96 8.11 1.32
C ARG A 108 1.99 7.90 2.41
N LEU A 109 3.22 8.33 2.17
CA LEU A 109 4.27 8.36 3.19
C LEU A 109 4.00 9.51 4.15
N VAL A 110 3.97 9.23 5.46
CA VAL A 110 3.65 10.23 6.48
C VAL A 110 4.52 10.03 7.71
N THR A 111 4.85 11.11 8.40
CA THR A 111 5.57 11.08 9.69
C THR A 111 4.67 11.42 10.87
N ASP A 112 3.51 12.04 10.60
CA ASP A 112 2.56 12.47 11.62
C ASP A 112 1.40 11.48 11.78
N ILE A 113 1.14 11.07 13.02
CA ILE A 113 0.05 10.13 13.37
C ILE A 113 -1.36 10.70 13.07
N GLU A 114 -1.50 12.02 13.09
CA GLU A 114 -2.76 12.70 12.74
C GLU A 114 -3.20 12.41 11.29
N LYS A 115 -2.26 12.05 10.41
CA LYS A 115 -2.59 11.73 9.01
C LYS A 115 -3.26 10.36 8.86
N VAL A 116 -3.11 9.47 9.84
CA VAL A 116 -3.67 8.10 9.77
C VAL A 116 -5.07 7.99 10.36
N HIS A 117 -5.61 9.05 10.98
CA HIS A 117 -6.92 9.02 11.63
C HIS A 117 -8.10 8.67 10.71
N LYS A 118 -7.95 8.83 9.40
CA LYS A 118 -9.00 8.48 8.42
C LYS A 118 -8.92 7.03 7.93
N ALA A 119 -7.98 6.24 8.44
CA ALA A 119 -7.86 4.83 8.09
C ALA A 119 -8.96 4.01 8.76
N LYS A 120 -9.57 3.11 8.00
CA LYS A 120 -10.57 2.13 8.47
C LYS A 120 -9.90 0.91 9.12
N LEU A 121 -8.65 0.66 8.76
CA LEU A 121 -7.86 -0.47 9.25
C LEU A 121 -6.42 0.00 9.49
N VAL A 122 -5.89 -0.26 10.69
CA VAL A 122 -4.54 0.14 11.10
C VAL A 122 -3.77 -1.10 11.52
N PHE A 123 -2.60 -1.30 10.91
CA PHE A 123 -1.63 -2.30 11.32
C PHE A 123 -0.48 -1.63 12.05
N GLU A 124 -0.18 -2.11 13.25
CA GLU A 124 0.93 -1.62 14.06
C GLU A 124 2.10 -2.60 13.96
N ALA A 125 3.28 -2.08 13.64
CA ALA A 125 4.53 -2.84 13.48
C ALA A 125 5.74 -2.03 13.97
N ILE A 126 5.61 -1.44 15.17
CA ILE A 126 6.65 -0.70 15.87
C ILE A 126 7.43 -1.61 16.83
N VAL A 127 8.38 -1.03 17.56
CA VAL A 127 9.15 -1.74 18.60
C VAL A 127 8.24 -2.46 19.60
N GLU A 128 8.68 -3.66 20.02
CA GLU A 128 8.01 -4.48 21.05
C GLU A 128 8.27 -3.92 22.47
N ASP A 129 7.75 -2.72 22.69
CA ASP A 129 7.76 -2.02 23.98
C ASP A 129 6.32 -1.61 24.36
N LEU A 130 5.89 -2.00 25.55
CA LEU A 130 4.52 -1.81 26.01
C LEU A 130 4.16 -0.33 26.16
N ASP A 131 5.06 0.48 26.71
CA ASP A 131 4.82 1.90 26.96
C ASP A 131 4.74 2.68 25.64
N VAL A 132 5.61 2.34 24.69
CA VAL A 132 5.58 2.91 23.33
C VAL A 132 4.28 2.55 22.62
N LYS A 133 3.90 1.26 22.61
CA LYS A 133 2.64 0.82 21.99
C LYS A 133 1.43 1.49 22.65
N ALA A 134 1.38 1.55 23.99
CA ALA A 134 0.29 2.20 24.71
C ALA A 134 0.13 3.67 24.32
N LYS A 135 1.24 4.42 24.18
CA LYS A 135 1.23 5.82 23.71
C LYS A 135 0.69 5.95 22.29
N VAL A 136 1.16 5.11 21.37
CA VAL A 136 0.69 5.11 19.97
C VAL A 136 -0.79 4.77 19.88
N PHE A 137 -1.25 3.71 20.56
CA PHE A 137 -2.66 3.37 20.60
C PHE A 137 -3.51 4.47 21.24
N SER A 138 -3.02 5.17 22.26
CA SER A 138 -3.74 6.31 22.83
C SER A 138 -3.89 7.46 21.83
N ALA A 139 -2.87 7.76 21.04
CA ALA A 139 -2.95 8.77 19.98
C ALA A 139 -3.91 8.36 18.83
N LEU A 140 -4.11 7.05 18.63
CA LEU A 140 -5.11 6.51 17.71
C LEU A 140 -6.55 6.48 18.28
N ARG A 141 -6.75 6.51 19.60
CA ARG A 141 -8.10 6.49 20.20
C ARG A 141 -8.87 7.81 20.05
N GLY A 142 -8.23 8.85 19.50
CA GLY A 142 -8.91 10.08 19.07
C GLY A 142 -9.62 9.98 17.72
N ILE A 143 -9.73 8.76 17.16
CA ILE A 143 -10.39 8.44 15.89
C ILE A 143 -11.87 8.08 16.11
#